data_AF-A0A927LTH5-F1
#
_entry.id   AF-A0A927LTH5-F1
#
_cell.length_a   1.000
_cell.length_b   1.000
_cell.length_c   1.000
_cell.angle_alpha   90.00
_cell.angle_beta   90.00
_cell.angle_gamma   90.00
#
_symmetry.space_group_name_H-M   'P 1'
#
loop_
_entity.id
_entity.type
_entity.pdbx_description
1 polymer ?
#
loop_
_entity_poly.entity_id
_entity_poly.type
_entity_poly.pdbx_seq_one_letter_code
_entity_poly.pdbx_strand_id
1 'polypeptide(L)'
;MPKINTKKIISRVNQIGIKTIIGRTKNIDIEFSDVENGSFEEFLDFAHNSDIKYIFYLEDKFSQSLIDEKLITEEMISRNYVPDELMNVIEKEVEEYNDDLIFKSKYIGETIFLILFFSLYGTTYSISFFNDDLLLVEDPDEVLKEIIEDHRDAINKINHEKREKELEAQNKLLKELEDELINNDQFHLCTNKQLRRDFVYAYVKENTNEQHGRTQFLFNDAVEIAEKVWRAIKLKRKGIN
;
A
#
# COMPACT_ATOMS: atom_id res chain seq x y z
N MET A 1 28.62 -1.44 7.45
CA MET A 1 28.58 -2.08 6.14
C MET A 1 29.89 -2.77 5.80
N PRO A 2 29.98 -4.09 5.98
CA PRO A 2 31.07 -4.88 5.42
C PRO A 2 30.98 -4.87 3.87
N LYS A 3 32.08 -4.48 3.22
CA LYS A 3 32.14 -4.39 1.75
C LYS A 3 32.56 -5.73 1.14
N ILE A 4 31.78 -6.25 0.21
CA ILE A 4 32.18 -7.42 -0.58
C ILE A 4 33.30 -7.01 -1.54
N ASN A 5 34.49 -7.56 -1.35
CA ASN A 5 35.64 -7.29 -2.22
C ASN A 5 35.84 -8.45 -3.19
N THR A 6 35.07 -8.45 -4.27
CA THR A 6 35.09 -9.49 -5.32
C THR A 6 36.50 -9.74 -5.84
N LYS A 7 37.31 -8.69 -6.04
CA LYS A 7 38.70 -8.83 -6.50
C LYS A 7 39.57 -9.60 -5.50
N LYS A 8 39.42 -9.33 -4.20
CA LYS A 8 40.16 -10.03 -3.15
C LYS A 8 39.74 -11.49 -3.05
N ILE A 9 38.44 -11.76 -3.12
CA ILE A 9 37.86 -13.11 -3.07
C ILE A 9 38.35 -13.93 -4.27
N ILE A 10 38.22 -13.39 -5.49
CA ILE A 10 38.71 -14.02 -6.72
C ILE A 10 40.22 -14.27 -6.68
N SER A 11 40.99 -13.29 -6.19
CA SER A 11 42.44 -13.44 -6.03
C SER A 11 42.78 -14.60 -5.10
N ARG A 12 42.06 -14.75 -3.98
CA ARG A 12 42.25 -15.86 -3.04
C ARG A 12 41.96 -17.23 -3.69
N VAL A 13 40.88 -17.35 -4.47
CA VAL A 13 40.59 -18.58 -5.24
C VAL A 13 41.74 -18.90 -6.21
N ASN A 14 42.22 -17.90 -6.95
CA ASN A 14 43.30 -18.10 -7.93
C ASN A 14 44.64 -18.48 -7.27
N GLN A 15 44.90 -18.02 -6.03
CA GLN A 15 46.12 -18.35 -5.28
C GLN A 15 46.24 -19.83 -4.93
N ILE A 16 45.12 -20.55 -4.78
CA ILE A 16 45.11 -22.00 -4.52
C ILE A 16 45.10 -22.83 -5.81
N GLY A 17 45.36 -22.20 -6.96
CA GLY A 17 45.48 -22.86 -8.26
C GLY A 17 44.16 -23.11 -9.00
N ILE A 18 43.03 -22.65 -8.45
CA ILE A 18 41.71 -22.79 -9.08
C ILE A 18 41.41 -21.56 -9.93
N LYS A 19 40.98 -21.74 -11.18
CA LYS A 19 40.62 -20.62 -12.05
C LYS A 19 39.20 -20.15 -11.79
N THR A 20 39.00 -18.85 -11.79
CA THR A 20 37.68 -18.23 -11.65
C THR A 20 37.11 -17.83 -13.01
N ILE A 21 35.83 -18.10 -13.23
CA ILE A 21 35.12 -17.77 -14.47
C ILE A 21 33.80 -17.07 -14.14
N ILE A 22 33.46 -16.02 -14.88
CA ILE A 22 32.12 -15.41 -14.77
C ILE A 22 31.07 -16.44 -15.18
N GLY A 23 30.21 -16.80 -14.24
CA GLY A 23 29.00 -17.57 -14.50
C GLY A 23 28.05 -16.76 -15.36
N ARG A 24 27.42 -17.40 -16.34
CA ARG A 24 26.30 -16.82 -17.09
C ARG A 24 25.10 -17.71 -16.87
N THR A 25 24.17 -17.28 -16.04
CA THR A 25 22.86 -17.93 -15.94
C THR A 25 21.96 -17.28 -16.97
N LYS A 26 21.61 -18.02 -18.03
CA LYS A 26 20.42 -17.69 -18.83
C LYS A 26 19.30 -18.58 -18.32
N ASN A 27 18.36 -18.03 -17.56
CA ASN A 27 17.14 -18.71 -17.13
C ASN A 27 17.38 -20.15 -16.62
N ILE A 28 18.31 -20.32 -15.69
CA ILE A 28 18.48 -21.59 -15.00
C ILE A 28 18.09 -21.32 -13.56
N ASP A 29 16.94 -21.86 -13.15
CA ASP A 29 16.62 -22.08 -11.75
C ASP A 29 17.63 -23.12 -11.24
N ILE A 30 18.81 -22.65 -10.84
CA ILE A 30 19.82 -23.50 -10.22
C ILE A 30 19.37 -23.65 -8.78
N GLU A 31 18.78 -24.80 -8.46
CA GLU A 31 18.70 -25.25 -7.07
C GLU A 31 20.14 -25.46 -6.59
N PHE A 32 20.62 -24.54 -5.77
CA PHE A 32 21.89 -24.66 -5.10
C PHE A 32 21.70 -25.57 -3.89
N SER A 33 22.43 -26.69 -3.85
CA SER A 33 22.70 -27.32 -2.55
C SER A 33 23.78 -26.47 -1.90
N ASP A 34 23.37 -25.57 -1.01
CA ASP A 34 24.33 -24.81 -0.23
C ASP A 34 25.26 -25.80 0.47
N VAL A 35 26.56 -25.49 0.50
CA VAL A 35 27.44 -26.11 1.49
C VAL A 35 26.99 -25.53 2.83
N GLU A 36 25.91 -26.08 3.39
CA GLU A 36 25.39 -25.68 4.68
C GLU A 36 26.55 -25.73 5.69
N ASN A 37 26.84 -24.57 6.30
CA ASN A 37 27.78 -24.38 7.41
C ASN A 37 29.28 -24.34 7.07
N GLY A 38 29.69 -24.13 5.82
CA GLY A 38 31.10 -23.95 5.45
C GLY A 38 31.57 -22.49 5.47
N SER A 39 32.72 -22.20 6.08
CA SER A 39 33.43 -20.93 5.88
C SER A 39 33.99 -20.83 4.45
N PHE A 40 34.33 -19.62 3.99
CA PHE A 40 34.97 -19.43 2.68
C PHE A 40 36.22 -20.29 2.50
N GLU A 41 37.03 -20.45 3.55
CA GLU A 41 38.24 -21.29 3.46
C GLU A 41 37.88 -22.78 3.38
N GLU A 42 36.85 -23.26 4.08
CA GLU A 42 36.41 -24.66 3.95
C GLU A 42 35.85 -24.96 2.54
N PHE A 43 35.14 -24.01 1.94
CA PHE A 43 34.70 -24.12 0.54
C PHE A 43 35.91 -24.23 -0.42
N LEU A 44 36.94 -23.42 -0.20
CA LEU A 44 38.17 -23.46 -1.00
C LEU A 44 38.96 -24.75 -0.80
N ASP A 45 39.11 -25.21 0.44
CA ASP A 45 39.79 -26.45 0.78
C ASP A 45 39.07 -27.65 0.17
N PHE A 46 37.74 -27.68 0.23
CA PHE A 46 36.94 -28.72 -0.41
C PHE A 46 37.11 -28.73 -1.93
N ALA A 47 37.06 -27.57 -2.58
CA ALA A 47 37.27 -27.44 -4.01
C ALA A 47 38.69 -27.89 -4.42
N HIS A 48 39.71 -27.50 -3.65
CA HIS A 48 41.10 -27.87 -3.91
C HIS A 48 41.32 -29.38 -3.76
N ASN A 49 40.87 -29.97 -2.65
CA ASN A 49 41.00 -31.40 -2.35
C ASN A 49 40.20 -32.29 -3.32
N SER A 50 39.19 -31.73 -3.98
CA SER A 50 38.38 -32.41 -5.00
C SER A 50 38.90 -32.20 -6.42
N ASP A 51 40.11 -31.68 -6.60
CA ASP A 51 40.73 -31.39 -7.90
C ASP A 51 39.88 -30.47 -8.82
N ILE A 52 39.11 -29.56 -8.23
CA ILE A 52 38.30 -28.60 -8.98
C ILE A 52 39.21 -27.59 -9.67
N LYS A 53 39.14 -27.57 -11.01
CA LYS A 53 39.95 -26.65 -11.83
C LYS A 53 39.33 -25.28 -12.00
N TYR A 54 38.00 -25.19 -11.87
CA TYR A 54 37.23 -24.00 -12.18
C TYR A 54 36.14 -23.76 -11.12
N ILE A 55 36.09 -22.52 -10.63
CA ILE A 55 34.97 -22.00 -9.85
C ILE A 55 34.31 -20.90 -10.67
N PHE A 56 32.99 -20.99 -10.80
CA PHE A 56 32.18 -19.96 -11.42
C PHE A 56 31.75 -18.94 -10.38
N TYR A 57 31.52 -17.69 -10.81
CA TYR A 57 30.95 -16.68 -9.94
C TYR A 57 29.86 -15.85 -10.60
N LEU A 58 28.86 -15.48 -9.82
CA LEU A 58 27.83 -14.51 -10.18
C LEU A 58 27.96 -13.31 -9.25
N GLU A 59 28.00 -12.12 -9.82
CA GLU A 59 28.10 -10.87 -9.07
C GLU A 59 26.91 -10.00 -9.46
N ASP A 60 26.22 -9.48 -8.45
CA ASP A 60 25.26 -8.40 -8.62
C ASP A 60 25.74 -7.13 -7.92
N LYS A 61 25.40 -5.99 -8.52
CA LYS A 61 25.85 -4.67 -8.09
C LYS A 61 24.68 -3.77 -7.82
N PHE A 62 24.84 -2.94 -6.80
CA PHE A 62 23.88 -1.89 -6.52
C PHE A 62 23.78 -0.96 -7.73
N SER A 63 22.56 -0.73 -8.19
CA SER A 63 22.29 0.02 -9.42
C SER A 63 21.29 1.14 -9.16
N GLN A 64 21.31 2.16 -10.01
CA GLN A 64 20.31 3.23 -9.93
C GLN A 64 18.90 2.70 -10.21
N SER A 65 18.74 1.73 -11.13
CA SER A 65 17.44 1.14 -11.43
C SER A 65 16.81 0.47 -10.21
N LEU A 66 17.62 -0.18 -9.36
CA LEU A 66 17.12 -0.74 -8.11
C LEU A 66 16.57 0.34 -7.17
N ILE A 67 17.18 1.53 -7.12
CA ILE A 67 16.64 2.65 -6.33
C ILE A 67 15.33 3.12 -6.96
N ASP A 68 15.35 3.42 -8.26
CA ASP A 68 14.21 3.99 -8.98
C ASP A 68 12.97 3.08 -8.92
N GLU A 69 13.16 1.76 -8.99
CA GLU A 69 12.09 0.75 -8.88
C GLU A 69 11.53 0.61 -7.47
N LYS A 70 12.25 1.08 -6.44
CA LYS A 70 11.95 0.86 -5.02
C LYS A 70 11.52 2.12 -4.28
N LEU A 71 11.54 3.28 -4.95
CA LEU A 71 10.95 4.51 -4.43
C LEU A 71 9.42 4.39 -4.42
N ILE A 72 8.81 4.82 -3.32
CA ILE A 72 7.35 4.97 -3.24
C ILE A 72 6.97 6.28 -3.94
N THR A 73 6.04 6.19 -4.89
CA THR A 73 5.57 7.35 -5.66
C THR A 73 4.26 7.91 -5.14
N GLU A 74 3.97 9.18 -5.43
CA GLU A 74 2.68 9.80 -5.13
C GLU A 74 1.49 9.02 -5.72
N GLU A 75 1.67 8.42 -6.90
CA GLU A 75 0.63 7.60 -7.53
C GLU A 75 0.29 6.38 -6.65
N MET A 76 1.29 5.74 -6.05
CA MET A 76 1.09 4.62 -5.13
C MET A 76 0.34 5.05 -3.87
N ILE A 77 0.69 6.20 -3.29
CA ILE A 77 -0.01 6.77 -2.13
C ILE A 77 -1.48 7.02 -2.49
N SER A 78 -1.75 7.65 -3.64
CA SER A 78 -3.11 8.02 -4.07
C SER A 78 -4.05 6.84 -4.29
N ARG A 79 -3.51 5.64 -4.57
CA ARG A 79 -4.30 4.41 -4.72
C ARG A 79 -4.79 3.88 -3.37
N ASN A 80 -4.22 4.35 -2.27
CA ASN A 80 -4.61 3.97 -0.93
C ASN A 80 -5.62 4.98 -0.37
N TYR A 81 -6.70 4.47 0.23
CA TYR A 81 -7.74 5.31 0.84
C TYR A 81 -7.28 5.86 2.20
N VAL A 82 -6.40 6.86 2.17
CA VAL A 82 -5.92 7.60 3.35
C VAL A 82 -6.71 8.89 3.51
N PRO A 83 -7.27 9.20 4.70
CA PRO A 83 -7.91 10.49 4.96
C PRO A 83 -6.92 11.65 4.82
N ASP A 84 -7.36 12.77 4.22
CA ASP A 84 -6.54 13.99 4.04
C ASP A 84 -5.84 14.45 5.32
N GLU A 85 -6.48 14.26 6.48
CA GLU A 85 -5.94 14.64 7.79
C GLU A 85 -4.67 13.87 8.19
N LEU A 86 -4.46 12.68 7.63
CA LEU A 86 -3.27 11.85 7.87
C LEU A 86 -2.27 11.89 6.71
N MET A 87 -2.63 12.51 5.58
CA MET A 87 -1.80 12.48 4.37
C MET A 87 -0.39 13.04 4.65
N ASN A 88 -0.28 14.17 5.35
CA ASN A 88 1.01 14.77 5.71
C ASN A 88 1.89 13.85 6.58
N VAL A 89 1.28 12.99 7.40
CA VAL A 89 2.03 12.06 8.27
C VAL A 89 2.59 10.92 7.43
N ILE A 90 1.73 10.32 6.60
CA ILE A 90 2.10 9.23 5.68
C ILE A 90 3.17 9.71 4.68
N GLU A 91 2.98 10.88 4.08
CA GLU A 91 3.94 11.48 3.15
C GLU A 91 5.32 11.69 3.80
N LYS A 92 5.36 12.10 5.07
CA LYS A 92 6.62 12.29 5.80
C LYS A 92 7.36 10.96 6.04
N GLU A 93 6.65 9.90 6.42
CA GLU A 93 7.27 8.58 6.63
C GLU A 93 7.74 7.97 5.30
N VAL A 94 6.97 8.18 4.22
CA VAL A 94 7.40 7.83 2.86
C VAL A 94 8.63 8.62 2.43
N GLU A 95 8.70 9.92 2.72
CA GLU A 95 9.87 10.77 2.44
C GLU A 95 11.11 10.25 3.19
N GLU A 96 10.97 9.90 4.47
CA GLU A 96 12.07 9.30 5.26
C GLU A 96 12.59 7.98 4.66
N TYR A 97 11.69 7.10 4.23
CA TYR A 97 12.05 5.87 3.53
C TYR A 97 12.76 6.14 2.19
N ASN A 98 12.19 7.02 1.36
CA ASN A 98 12.76 7.37 0.06
C ASN A 98 14.14 8.04 0.22
N ASP A 99 14.32 8.88 1.24
CA ASP A 99 15.59 9.52 1.56
C ASP A 99 16.68 8.51 1.96
N ASP A 100 16.34 7.44 2.70
CA ASP A 100 17.28 6.35 3.00
C ASP A 100 17.74 5.64 1.72
N LEU A 101 16.82 5.36 0.79
CA LEU A 101 17.16 4.77 -0.50
C LEU A 101 18.05 5.70 -1.35
N ILE A 102 17.72 7.00 -1.39
CA ILE A 102 18.53 8.00 -2.10
C ILE A 102 19.91 8.11 -1.46
N PHE A 103 20.02 8.05 -0.14
CA PHE A 103 21.30 8.05 0.55
C PHE A 103 22.17 6.84 0.19
N LYS A 104 21.56 5.69 -0.14
CA LYS A 104 22.26 4.50 -0.62
C LYS A 104 22.84 4.66 -2.03
N SER A 105 22.46 5.69 -2.81
CA SER A 105 23.04 5.97 -4.14
C SER A 105 24.56 6.12 -4.16
N LYS A 106 25.18 6.53 -3.04
CA LYS A 106 26.65 6.59 -2.90
C LYS A 106 27.33 5.22 -3.03
N TYR A 107 26.58 4.12 -2.91
CA TYR A 107 27.05 2.74 -3.05
C TYR A 107 26.80 2.16 -4.46
N ILE A 108 26.33 2.96 -5.43
CA ILE A 108 26.13 2.49 -6.80
C ILE A 108 27.44 1.91 -7.36
N GLY A 109 27.34 0.73 -7.96
CA GLY A 109 28.45 -0.05 -8.48
C GLY A 109 29.19 -0.90 -7.45
N GLU A 110 28.85 -0.79 -6.16
CA GLU A 110 29.32 -1.73 -5.15
C GLU A 110 28.62 -3.08 -5.28
N THR A 111 29.37 -4.14 -4.97
CA THR A 111 28.85 -5.51 -4.99
C THR A 111 27.91 -5.72 -3.81
N ILE A 112 26.66 -6.09 -4.12
CA ILE A 112 25.63 -6.39 -3.12
C ILE A 112 25.49 -7.89 -2.89
N PHE A 113 25.86 -8.66 -3.91
CA PHE A 113 25.72 -10.10 -3.90
C PHE A 113 26.82 -10.73 -4.73
N LEU A 114 27.43 -11.78 -4.20
CA LEU A 114 28.42 -12.60 -4.89
C LEU A 114 28.20 -14.06 -4.53
N ILE A 115 27.94 -14.91 -5.52
CA ILE A 115 27.96 -16.36 -5.37
C ILE A 115 29.23 -16.89 -6.03
N LEU A 116 29.94 -17.77 -5.35
CA LEU A 116 30.91 -18.68 -5.96
C LEU A 116 30.31 -20.08 -5.98
N PHE A 117 30.48 -20.80 -7.09
CA PHE A 117 29.94 -22.15 -7.21
C PHE A 117 30.73 -23.03 -8.18
N PHE A 118 30.63 -24.35 -7.99
CA PHE A 118 31.13 -25.36 -8.90
C PHE A 118 30.26 -26.61 -8.81
N SER A 119 30.40 -27.53 -9.77
CA SER A 119 29.68 -28.80 -9.75
C SER A 119 30.64 -29.98 -9.63
N LEU A 120 30.29 -30.93 -8.77
CA LEU A 120 31.01 -32.19 -8.56
C LEU A 120 30.00 -33.33 -8.47
N TYR A 121 30.19 -34.37 -9.30
CA TYR A 121 29.28 -35.54 -9.38
C TYR A 121 27.78 -35.19 -9.55
N GLY A 122 27.49 -34.13 -10.32
CA GLY A 122 26.11 -33.69 -10.56
C GLY A 122 25.48 -32.85 -9.44
N THR A 123 26.23 -32.59 -8.35
CA THR A 123 25.81 -31.70 -7.26
C THR A 123 26.50 -30.34 -7.42
N THR A 124 25.76 -29.25 -7.23
CA THR A 124 26.30 -27.88 -7.30
C THR A 124 26.54 -27.35 -5.90
N TYR A 125 27.80 -27.05 -5.59
CA TYR A 125 28.23 -26.49 -4.33
C TYR A 125 28.42 -24.99 -4.47
N SER A 126 27.89 -24.21 -3.52
CA SER A 126 27.95 -22.75 -3.51
C SER A 126 28.39 -22.18 -2.16
N ILE A 127 28.97 -20.99 -2.23
CA ILE A 127 29.06 -20.06 -1.11
C ILE A 127 28.63 -18.67 -1.57
N SER A 128 27.84 -18.00 -0.74
CA SER A 128 27.25 -16.70 -1.04
C SER A 128 27.74 -15.64 -0.08
N PHE A 129 27.98 -14.44 -0.60
CA PHE A 129 28.28 -13.24 0.15
C PHE A 129 27.22 -12.21 -0.19
N PHE A 130 26.60 -11.63 0.83
CA PHE A 130 25.57 -10.64 0.68
C PHE A 130 25.88 -9.43 1.57
N ASN A 131 25.50 -8.26 1.10
CA ASN A 131 25.47 -7.04 1.88
C ASN A 131 24.02 -6.78 2.26
N ASP A 132 23.59 -7.26 3.43
CA ASP A 132 22.21 -7.19 3.90
C ASP A 132 21.63 -5.78 3.77
N ASP A 133 22.42 -4.77 4.14
CA ASP A 133 21.97 -3.37 4.13
C ASP A 133 21.65 -2.83 2.72
N LEU A 134 22.21 -3.43 1.66
CA LEU A 134 21.99 -3.03 0.26
C LEU A 134 21.16 -4.04 -0.54
N LEU A 135 21.10 -5.29 -0.09
CA LEU A 135 20.37 -6.38 -0.74
C LEU A 135 18.90 -6.37 -0.32
N LEU A 136 18.61 -6.06 0.94
CA LEU A 136 17.26 -6.07 1.51
C LEU A 136 16.56 -4.72 1.29
N VAL A 137 16.49 -4.27 0.04
CA VAL A 137 15.59 -3.16 -0.31
C VAL A 137 14.18 -3.74 -0.44
N GLU A 138 13.32 -3.36 0.51
CA GLU A 138 11.96 -3.87 0.64
C GLU A 138 11.10 -3.51 -0.58
N ASP A 139 10.00 -4.23 -0.75
CA ASP A 139 9.05 -3.92 -1.81
C ASP A 139 8.24 -2.65 -1.46
N PRO A 140 8.16 -1.65 -2.35
CA PRO A 140 7.53 -0.37 -2.02
C PRO A 140 6.04 -0.51 -1.71
N ASP A 141 5.33 -1.50 -2.28
CA ASP A 141 3.93 -1.75 -1.91
C ASP A 141 3.81 -2.32 -0.50
N GLU A 142 4.74 -3.18 -0.07
CA GLU A 142 4.74 -3.74 1.28
C GLU A 142 5.10 -2.67 2.32
N VAL A 143 6.13 -1.86 2.08
CA VAL A 143 6.50 -0.75 2.97
C VAL A 143 5.34 0.23 3.12
N LEU A 144 4.69 0.62 2.02
CA LEU A 144 3.55 1.52 2.06
C LEU A 144 2.37 0.92 2.84
N LYS A 145 2.12 -0.38 2.72
CA LYS A 145 1.09 -1.07 3.52
C LYS A 145 1.40 -1.05 5.00
N GLU A 146 2.65 -1.30 5.38
CA GLU A 146 3.08 -1.26 6.79
C GLU A 146 2.90 0.14 7.38
N ILE A 147 3.38 1.18 6.69
CA ILE A 147 3.16 2.57 7.07
C ILE A 147 1.66 2.86 7.27
N ILE A 148 0.79 2.43 6.35
CA ILE A 148 -0.66 2.66 6.49
C ILE A 148 -1.27 1.86 7.64
N GLU A 149 -0.84 0.60 7.84
CA GLU A 149 -1.35 -0.26 8.90
C GLU A 149 -0.98 0.28 10.28
N ASP A 150 0.21 0.87 10.44
CA ASP A 150 0.64 1.53 11.67
C ASP A 150 -0.28 2.71 12.06
N HIS A 151 -0.92 3.33 11.06
CA HIS A 151 -1.88 4.42 11.26
C HIS A 151 -3.34 3.98 11.18
N ARG A 152 -3.62 2.68 11.12
CA ARG A 152 -4.98 2.15 10.89
C ARG A 152 -6.00 2.58 11.95
N ASP A 153 -5.59 2.62 13.21
CA ASP A 153 -6.48 3.05 14.29
C ASP A 153 -6.88 4.53 14.16
N ALA A 154 -5.94 5.38 13.76
CA ALA A 154 -6.20 6.80 13.51
C ALA A 154 -7.12 6.98 12.29
N ILE A 155 -6.87 6.23 11.21
CA ILE A 155 -7.73 6.20 10.01
C ILE A 155 -9.16 5.80 10.39
N ASN A 156 -9.31 4.71 11.13
CA ASN A 156 -10.62 4.21 11.57
C ASN A 156 -11.36 5.24 12.43
N LYS A 157 -10.65 5.90 13.35
CA LYS A 157 -11.22 6.94 14.20
C LYS A 157 -11.72 8.15 13.39
N ILE A 158 -10.90 8.67 12.48
CA ILE A 158 -11.29 9.82 11.62
C ILE A 158 -12.51 9.48 10.77
N ASN A 159 -12.52 8.29 10.16
CA ASN A 159 -13.65 7.82 9.36
C ASN A 159 -14.92 7.66 10.19
N HIS A 160 -14.81 7.18 11.43
CA HIS A 160 -15.92 7.09 12.36
C HIS A 160 -16.48 8.48 12.71
N GLU A 161 -15.62 9.42 13.11
CA GLU A 161 -16.03 10.79 13.47
C GLU A 161 -16.67 11.53 12.28
N LYS A 162 -16.14 11.35 11.06
CA LYS A 162 -16.77 11.89 9.83
C LYS A 162 -18.17 11.31 9.64
N ARG A 163 -18.32 10.00 9.77
CA ARG A 163 -19.61 9.33 9.63
C ARG A 163 -20.62 9.79 10.68
N GLU A 164 -20.20 9.98 11.93
CA GLU A 164 -21.07 10.50 12.99
C GLU A 164 -21.55 11.93 12.69
N LYS A 165 -20.63 12.82 12.28
CA LYS A 165 -20.98 14.19 11.88
C LYS A 165 -21.94 14.23 10.68
N GLU A 166 -21.70 13.37 9.68
CA GLU A 166 -22.60 13.23 8.53
C GLU A 166 -24.00 12.77 8.97
N LEU A 167 -24.09 11.79 9.87
CA LEU A 167 -25.35 11.28 10.40
C LEU A 167 -26.09 12.34 11.24
N GLU A 168 -25.38 13.10 12.07
CA GLU A 168 -25.94 14.22 12.82
C GLU A 168 -26.51 15.31 11.89
N ALA A 169 -25.78 15.66 10.83
CA ALA A 169 -26.23 16.64 9.84
C ALA A 169 -27.48 16.14 9.09
N GLN A 170 -27.53 14.86 8.70
CA GLN A 170 -28.71 14.26 8.08
C GLN A 170 -29.92 14.27 9.01
N ASN A 171 -29.75 13.84 10.27
CA ASN A 171 -30.83 13.84 11.25
C ASN A 171 -31.35 15.24 11.54
N LYS A 172 -30.47 16.24 11.56
CA LYS A 172 -30.85 17.64 11.71
C LYS A 172 -31.70 18.11 10.53
N LEU A 173 -31.26 17.84 9.30
CA LEU A 173 -32.01 18.19 8.09
C LEU A 173 -33.39 17.51 8.03
N LEU A 174 -33.48 16.24 8.44
CA LEU A 174 -34.75 15.52 8.48
C LEU A 174 -35.73 16.12 9.50
N LYS A 175 -35.24 16.59 10.65
CA LYS A 175 -36.06 17.31 11.63
C LYS A 175 -36.51 18.67 11.11
N GLU A 176 -35.61 19.42 10.49
CA GLU A 176 -35.93 20.72 9.87
C GLU A 176 -36.97 20.56 8.76
N LEU A 177 -36.88 19.49 7.96
CA LEU A 177 -37.90 19.12 6.99
C LEU A 177 -39.24 18.83 7.69
N GLU A 178 -39.27 18.01 8.74
CA GLU A 178 -40.50 17.70 9.46
C GLU A 178 -41.21 18.98 9.95
N ASP A 179 -40.46 19.89 10.57
CA ASP A 179 -40.97 21.18 11.05
C ASP A 179 -41.47 22.07 9.90
N GLU A 180 -40.74 22.13 8.79
CA GLU A 180 -41.16 22.88 7.60
C GLU A 180 -42.48 22.32 7.04
N LEU A 181 -42.58 21.01 6.89
CA LEU A 181 -43.78 20.35 6.34
C LEU A 181 -45.03 20.56 7.19
N ILE A 182 -44.89 20.68 8.52
CA ILE A 182 -46.01 20.95 9.43
C ILE A 182 -46.55 22.38 9.26
N ASN A 183 -45.66 23.33 8.92
CA ASN A 183 -45.98 24.76 8.89
C ASN A 183 -46.15 25.33 7.48
N ASN A 184 -45.80 24.56 6.43
CA ASN A 184 -45.77 25.04 5.06
C ASN A 184 -47.12 24.84 4.34
N ASP A 185 -47.79 25.96 4.04
CA ASP A 185 -49.07 25.98 3.35
C ASP A 185 -49.02 25.43 1.92
N GLN A 186 -47.88 25.51 1.22
CA GLN A 186 -47.75 24.91 -0.11
C GLN A 186 -47.72 23.38 -0.03
N PHE A 187 -46.97 22.83 0.94
CA PHE A 187 -46.98 21.38 1.19
C PHE A 187 -48.39 20.88 1.56
N HIS A 188 -49.13 21.67 2.33
CA HIS A 188 -50.51 21.38 2.70
C HIS A 188 -51.50 21.27 1.52
N LEU A 189 -51.11 21.73 0.33
CA LEU A 189 -51.85 21.61 -0.93
C LEU A 189 -51.43 20.38 -1.76
N CYS A 190 -50.34 19.70 -1.40
CA CYS A 190 -49.83 18.50 -2.09
C CYS A 190 -50.68 17.25 -1.79
N THR A 191 -51.86 17.17 -2.39
CA THR A 191 -52.87 16.14 -2.09
C THR A 191 -52.53 14.72 -2.57
N ASN A 192 -51.71 14.58 -3.62
CA ASN A 192 -51.27 13.28 -4.14
C ASN A 192 -49.80 12.98 -3.79
N LYS A 193 -49.43 11.69 -3.86
CA LYS A 193 -48.10 11.20 -3.47
C LYS A 193 -46.96 11.77 -4.32
N GLN A 194 -47.21 12.02 -5.61
CA GLN A 194 -46.19 12.56 -6.51
C GLN A 194 -45.83 13.99 -6.13
N LEU A 195 -46.84 14.85 -5.90
CA LEU A 195 -46.62 16.25 -5.49
C LEU A 195 -45.83 16.35 -4.18
N ARG A 196 -46.04 15.43 -3.23
CA ARG A 196 -45.26 15.41 -1.98
C ARG A 196 -43.83 14.96 -2.20
N ARG A 197 -43.59 13.97 -3.07
CA ARG A 197 -42.24 13.57 -3.47
C ARG A 197 -41.49 14.69 -4.17
N ASP A 198 -42.17 15.41 -5.06
CA ASP A 198 -41.58 16.53 -5.81
C ASP A 198 -41.21 17.69 -4.86
N PHE A 199 -42.08 17.99 -3.88
CA PHE A 199 -41.80 18.97 -2.82
C PHE A 199 -40.56 18.58 -1.99
N VAL A 200 -40.52 17.35 -1.48
CA VAL A 200 -39.38 16.83 -0.71
C VAL A 200 -38.10 16.86 -1.54
N TYR A 201 -38.18 16.53 -2.83
CA TYR A 201 -37.03 16.56 -3.71
C TYR A 201 -36.46 17.97 -3.87
N ALA A 202 -37.33 18.96 -4.08
CA ALA A 202 -36.93 20.36 -4.15
C ALA A 202 -36.27 20.82 -2.84
N TYR A 203 -36.89 20.51 -1.69
CA TYR A 203 -36.35 20.87 -0.38
C TYR A 203 -34.97 20.24 -0.12
N VAL A 204 -34.83 18.93 -0.34
CA VAL A 204 -33.55 18.23 -0.13
C VAL A 204 -32.49 18.78 -1.07
N LYS A 205 -32.82 19.05 -2.33
CA LYS A 205 -31.89 19.60 -3.31
C LYS A 205 -31.43 21.02 -2.99
N GLU A 206 -32.31 21.86 -2.44
CA GLU A 206 -31.97 23.24 -2.05
C GLU A 206 -31.11 23.29 -0.78
N ASN A 207 -31.26 22.30 0.10
CA ASN A 207 -30.61 22.25 1.41
C ASN A 207 -29.45 21.26 1.49
N THR A 208 -29.09 20.60 0.38
CA THR A 208 -27.89 19.75 0.28
C THR A 208 -27.05 20.15 -0.92
N ASN A 209 -25.74 20.33 -0.70
CA ASN A 209 -24.80 20.75 -1.73
C ASN A 209 -24.19 19.57 -2.54
N GLU A 210 -24.70 18.32 -2.42
CA GLU A 210 -23.98 17.13 -2.90
C GLU A 210 -24.59 16.34 -4.08
N GLN A 211 -23.68 15.73 -4.84
CA GLN A 211 -23.84 14.93 -6.06
C GLN A 211 -24.63 13.62 -5.84
N HIS A 212 -25.82 13.55 -6.46
CA HIS A 212 -26.63 12.45 -7.02
C HIS A 212 -26.66 11.03 -6.39
N GLY A 213 -25.63 10.52 -5.70
CA GLY A 213 -25.59 9.15 -5.14
C GLY A 213 -26.07 9.03 -3.69
N ARG A 214 -25.60 9.93 -2.80
CA ARG A 214 -25.98 9.95 -1.37
C ARG A 214 -27.35 10.60 -1.12
N THR A 215 -27.79 11.43 -2.05
CA THR A 215 -29.11 12.07 -2.05
C THR A 215 -30.25 11.04 -2.08
N GLN A 216 -30.02 9.83 -2.62
CA GLN A 216 -31.05 8.81 -2.78
C GLN A 216 -31.54 8.23 -1.43
N PHE A 217 -30.63 7.97 -0.49
CA PHE A 217 -30.98 7.42 0.83
C PHE A 217 -31.69 8.46 1.68
N LEU A 218 -31.10 9.66 1.78
CA LEU A 218 -31.71 10.81 2.45
C LEU A 218 -33.10 11.14 1.89
N PHE A 219 -33.27 11.05 0.57
CA PHE A 219 -34.55 11.30 -0.09
C PHE A 219 -35.63 10.29 0.28
N ASN A 220 -35.28 9.00 0.44
CA ASN A 220 -36.26 7.99 0.84
C ASN A 220 -36.78 8.26 2.26
N ASP A 221 -35.88 8.54 3.21
CA ASP A 221 -36.23 8.86 4.60
C ASP A 221 -37.07 10.15 4.67
N ALA A 222 -36.68 11.17 3.90
CA ALA A 222 -37.41 12.42 3.79
C ALA A 222 -38.83 12.23 3.23
N VAL A 223 -39.01 11.36 2.23
CA VAL A 223 -40.33 11.02 1.69
C VAL A 223 -41.19 10.29 2.72
N GLU A 224 -40.60 9.39 3.52
CA GLU A 224 -41.32 8.71 4.59
C GLU A 224 -41.82 9.69 5.66
N ILE A 225 -40.99 10.64 6.08
CA ILE A 225 -41.37 11.72 6.99
C ILE A 225 -42.53 12.53 6.38
N ALA A 226 -42.42 12.93 5.13
CA ALA A 226 -43.48 13.71 4.48
C ALA A 226 -44.82 12.97 4.39
N GLU A 227 -44.80 11.67 4.13
CA GLU A 227 -46.03 10.86 4.16
C GLU A 227 -46.61 10.72 5.57
N LYS A 228 -45.77 10.64 6.61
CA LYS A 228 -46.23 10.62 8.02
C LYS A 228 -46.88 11.94 8.39
N VAL A 229 -46.22 13.07 8.12
CA VAL A 229 -46.74 14.43 8.40
C VAL A 229 -48.04 14.68 7.64
N TRP A 230 -48.11 14.35 6.35
CA TRP A 230 -49.33 14.50 5.55
C TRP A 230 -50.51 13.70 6.11
N ARG A 231 -50.28 12.46 6.57
CA ARG A 231 -51.33 11.64 7.20
C ARG A 231 -51.84 12.31 8.47
N ALA A 232 -50.96 12.83 9.32
CA ALA A 232 -51.34 13.55 10.54
C ALA A 232 -52.18 14.80 10.24
N ILE A 233 -51.76 15.63 9.29
CA ILE A 233 -52.52 16.81 8.84
C ILE A 233 -53.91 16.42 8.32
N LYS A 234 -53.98 15.36 7.52
CA LYS A 234 -55.25 14.86 6.96
C LYS A 234 -56.21 14.36 8.03
N LEU A 235 -55.70 13.66 9.06
CA LEU A 235 -56.50 13.20 10.20
C LEU A 235 -57.04 14.37 11.02
N LYS A 236 -56.17 15.35 11.33
CA LYS A 236 -56.54 16.60 12.03
C LYS A 236 -57.62 17.38 11.28
N ARG A 237 -57.52 17.50 9.95
CA ARG A 237 -58.55 18.13 9.09
C ARG A 237 -59.90 17.41 9.11
N LYS A 238 -59.92 16.11 9.41
CA LYS A 238 -61.14 15.30 9.52
C LYS A 238 -61.72 15.26 10.93
N GLY A 239 -61.12 15.95 11.91
CA GLY A 239 -61.56 15.95 13.31
C GLY A 239 -61.34 14.62 14.03
N ILE A 240 -60.41 13.80 13.54
CA ILE A 240 -60.04 12.51 14.15
C ILE A 240 -58.70 12.74 14.87
N ASN A 241 -58.70 12.63 16.19
CA ASN A 241 -57.49 12.65 17.02
C ASN A 241 -56.71 11.34 16.89
#